data_AF-A0A1V3NDK6-F1
#
_entry.id   AF-A0A1V3NDK6-F1
#
_cell.length_a   1.000
_cell.length_b   1.000
_cell.length_c   1.000
_cell.angle_alpha   90.00
_cell.angle_beta   90.00
_cell.angle_gamma   90.00
#
_symmetry.space_group_name_H-M   'P 1'
#
loop_
_entity.id
_entity.type
_entity.pdbx_description
1 polymer ?
#
loop_
_entity_poly.entity_id
_entity_poly.type
_entity_poly.pdbx_seq_one_letter_code
_entity_poly.pdbx_strand_id
1 'polypeptide(L)' 'MMISRPAIAVVIGLLVALAVIAPLAWLINTRDWGVALMLLVPFIVYGLIRLARALAHWANPPPDMPSRDDGF' A
#
# COMPACT_ATOMS: atom_id res chain seq x y z
N MET A 1 -12.81 19.91 10.73
CA MET A 1 -11.59 19.08 10.77
C MET A 1 -11.13 18.90 9.34
N MET A 2 -10.11 19.63 8.88
CA MET A 2 -9.63 19.51 7.51
C MET A 2 -8.89 18.18 7.39
N ILE A 3 -9.48 17.22 6.69
CA ILE A 3 -8.88 15.91 6.48
C ILE A 3 -7.62 16.12 5.63
N SER A 4 -6.46 15.82 6.20
CA SER A 4 -5.18 15.92 5.50
C SER A 4 -5.03 14.76 4.51
N ARG A 5 -4.45 15.03 3.33
CA ARG A 5 -4.08 14.00 2.33
C ARG A 5 -3.36 12.77 2.92
N PRO A 6 -2.43 12.90 3.89
CA PRO A 6 -1.85 11.73 4.56
C PRO A 6 -2.86 10.93 5.37
N ALA A 7 -3.83 11.56 6.03
CA ALA A 7 -4.88 10.84 6.75
C ALA A 7 -5.74 9.99 5.79
N ILE A 8 -6.09 10.53 4.62
CA ILE A 8 -6.81 9.80 3.56
C ILE A 8 -5.97 8.61 3.10
N ALA A 9 -4.67 8.81 2.86
CA ALA A 9 -3.79 7.75 2.43
C ALA A 9 -3.70 6.60 3.46
N VAL A 10 -3.61 6.92 4.75
CA VAL A 10 -3.60 5.91 5.81
C VAL A 10 -4.92 5.16 5.87
N VAL A 11 -6.06 5.85 5.81
CA VAL A 11 -7.38 5.21 5.85
C VAL A 11 -7.58 4.27 4.66
N ILE A 12 -7.24 4.72 3.44
CA ILE A 12 -7.34 3.87 2.25
C ILE A 12 -6.40 2.67 2.37
N GLY A 13 -5.14 2.88 2.79
CA GLY A 13 -4.19 1.80 2.98
C GLY A 13 -4.68 0.75 3.99
N LEU A 14 -5.28 1.20 5.10
CA LEU A 14 -5.85 0.32 6.12
C LEU A 14 -7.04 -0.49 5.59
N LEU A 15 -7.95 0.17 4.87
CA LEU A 15 -9.11 -0.50 4.27
C LEU A 15 -8.68 -1.57 3.27
N VAL A 16 -7.70 -1.28 2.42
CA VAL A 16 -7.17 -2.27 1.47
C VAL A 16 -6.47 -3.41 2.19
N ALA A 17 -5.66 -3.12 3.21
CA ALA A 17 -5.01 -4.16 4.00
C ALA A 17 -6.04 -5.11 4.65
N LEU A 18 -7.09 -4.56 5.26
CA LEU A 18 -8.17 -5.35 5.85
C LEU A 18 -8.93 -6.16 4.80
N ALA A 19 -9.29 -5.55 3.67
CA ALA A 19 -9.98 -6.22 2.58
C ALA A 19 -9.19 -7.38 1.98
N VAL A 20 -7.86 -7.36 2.09
CA VAL A 20 -6.98 -8.43 1.59
C VAL A 20 -6.67 -9.47 2.67
N ILE A 21 -6.32 -9.04 3.88
CA ILE A 21 -5.88 -9.94 4.96
C ILE A 21 -7.06 -10.73 5.53
N ALA A 22 -8.23 -10.11 5.71
CA ALA A 22 -9.38 -10.79 6.30
C ALA A 22 -9.85 -12.02 5.49
N PRO A 23 -10.06 -11.95 4.16
CA PRO A 23 -10.40 -13.13 3.38
C PRO A 23 -9.25 -14.13 3.30
N LEU A 24 -7.98 -13.69 3.35
CA LEU A 24 -6.84 -14.59 3.41
C LEU A 24 -6.84 -15.43 4.69
N ALA A 25 -7.02 -14.76 5.84
CA ALA A 25 -7.09 -15.41 7.15
C ALA A 25 -8.28 -16.37 7.21
N TRP A 26 -9.44 -15.97 6.69
CA TRP A 26 -10.61 -16.84 6.58
C TRP A 26 -10.35 -18.05 5.69
N LEU A 27 -9.68 -17.87 4.54
CA LEU A 27 -9.38 -18.95 3.62
C LEU A 27 -8.38 -19.94 4.22
N ILE A 28 -7.33 -19.45 4.89
CA ILE A 28 -6.37 -20.28 5.64
C ILE A 28 -7.10 -21.09 6.72
N ASN A 29 -8.04 -20.46 7.43
CA ASN A 29 -8.77 -21.12 8.52
C ASN A 29 -9.76 -22.18 8.03
N THR A 30 -10.31 -22.03 6.83
CA THR A 30 -11.41 -22.88 6.33
C THR A 30 -10.95 -23.91 5.31
N ARG A 31 -9.76 -23.75 4.72
CA ARG A 31 -9.21 -24.64 3.70
C ARG A 31 -7.75 -24.94 4.04
N ASP A 32 -7.36 -26.22 4.01
CA ASP A 32 -5.98 -26.69 4.22
C ASP A 32 -5.00 -26.30 3.07
N TRP A 33 -5.27 -25.19 2.38
CA TRP A 33 -4.52 -24.70 1.21
C TRP A 33 -3.26 -23.93 1.63
N GLY A 34 -2.76 -24.15 2.84
CA GLY A 34 -1.64 -23.43 3.45
C GLY A 34 -0.40 -23.37 2.55
N VAL A 35 -0.11 -24.43 1.78
CA VAL A 35 1.01 -24.47 0.83
C VAL A 35 0.79 -23.53 -0.37
N ALA A 36 -0.41 -23.52 -0.97
CA ALA A 36 -0.73 -22.61 -2.06
C ALA A 36 -0.73 -21.15 -1.57
N LEU A 37 -1.19 -20.92 -0.35
CA LEU A 37 -1.18 -19.63 0.31
C LEU A 37 0.24 -19.14 0.65
N MET A 38 1.15 -20.03 1.05
CA MET A 38 2.57 -19.68 1.26
C MET A 38 3.22 -19.10 0.00
N LEU A 39 2.85 -19.59 -1.18
CA LEU A 39 3.30 -19.03 -2.45
C LEU A 39 2.62 -17.70 -2.78
N LEU A 40 1.35 -17.53 -2.41
CA LEU A 40 0.57 -16.32 -2.71
C LEU A 40 0.91 -15.14 -1.78
N VAL A 41 1.20 -15.41 -0.50
CA VAL A 41 1.54 -14.42 0.53
C VAL A 41 2.63 -13.43 0.09
N PRO A 42 3.80 -13.83 -0.45
CA PRO A 42 4.83 -12.87 -0.84
C PRO A 42 4.37 -11.89 -1.92
N PHE A 43 3.53 -12.33 -2.87
CA PHE A 43 2.96 -11.45 -3.89
C PHE A 43 1.99 -10.45 -3.26
N ILE A 44 1.16 -10.91 -2.33
CA ILE A 44 0.22 -10.04 -1.59
C ILE A 44 0.98 -8.99 -0.77
N VAL A 45 1.99 -9.42 0.00
CA VAL A 45 2.82 -8.53 0.80
C VAL A 45 3.54 -7.52 -0.09
N TYR A 46 4.13 -7.97 -1.19
CA TYR A 46 4.77 -7.07 -2.16
C TYR A 46 3.78 -6.04 -2.73
N GLY A 47 2.57 -6.48 -3.09
CA GLY A 47 1.49 -5.61 -3.56
C GLY A 47 1.11 -4.54 -2.52
N LEU A 48 0.94 -4.93 -1.25
CA LEU A 48 0.65 -4.01 -0.15
C LEU A 48 1.77 -2.99 0.07
N ILE A 49 3.03 -3.43 0.06
CA ILE A 49 4.18 -2.53 0.18
C ILE A 49 4.24 -1.56 -1.01
N ARG A 50 4.00 -2.05 -2.24
CA ARG A 50 3.97 -1.21 -3.45
C ARG A 50 2.86 -0.17 -3.38
N LEU A 51 1.69 -0.57 -2.90
CA LEU A 51 0.54 0.31 -2.70
C LEU A 51 0.85 1.37 -1.64
N ALA A 52 1.35 0.97 -0.47
CA ALA A 52 1.74 1.89 0.60
C ALA A 52 2.74 2.95 0.12
N ARG A 53 3.75 2.55 -0.67
CA ARG A 53 4.70 3.50 -1.28
C ARG A 53 4.03 4.46 -2.26
N ALA A 54 3.09 3.98 -3.08
CA ALA A 54 2.35 4.82 -4.01
C ALA A 54 1.47 5.84 -3.28
N LEU A 55 0.77 5.41 -2.22
CA LEU A 55 -0.03 6.29 -1.38
C LEU A 55 0.84 7.31 -0.62
N ALA A 56 2.01 6.89 -0.13
CA ALA A 56 2.95 7.80 0.54
C ALA A 56 3.48 8.87 -0.42
N HIS A 57 3.86 8.48 -1.64
CA HIS A 57 4.30 9.42 -2.67
C HIS A 57 3.17 10.36 -3.11
N TRP A 58 1.94 9.86 -3.22
CA TRP A 58 0.78 10.69 -3.53
C TRP A 58 0.41 11.66 -2.38
N ALA A 59 0.55 11.22 -1.13
CA ALA A 59 0.23 12.03 0.04
C ALA A 59 1.27 13.14 0.28
N ASN A 60 2.54 12.87 -0.03
CA ASN A 60 3.64 13.81 0.12
C ASN A 60 4.57 13.71 -1.11
N PRO A 61 4.20 14.34 -2.23
CA PRO A 61 5.06 14.38 -3.41
C PRO A 61 6.38 15.07 -3.06
N PRO A 62 7.53 14.57 -3.57
CA PRO A 62 8.81 15.24 -3.38
C PRO A 62 8.73 16.67 -3.89
N PRO A 63 9.40 17.64 -3.26
CA PRO A 63 9.50 18.98 -3.81
C PRO A 63 10.14 18.90 -5.21
N ASP A 64 9.56 19.63 -6.16
CA ASP A 64 10.13 19.77 -7.50
C ASP A 64 11.58 20.27 -7.32
N MET A 65 12.57 19.48 -7.76
CA MET A 65 13.95 19.96 -7.77
C MET A 65 14.01 21.21 -8.64
N PRO A 66 14.58 22.33 -8.17
CA PRO A 66 14.69 23.52 -8.99
C PRO A 66 15.47 23.17 -10.25
N SER A 67 14.85 23.37 -11.41
CA SER A 67 15.54 23.39 -12.70
C SER A 67 16.77 24.27 -12.54
N ARG A 68 17.93 23.69 -12.81
CA ARG A 68 19.18 24.45 -12.86
C ARG A 68 19.06 25.36 -14.08
N ASP A 69 18.52 26.54 -13.87
CA ASP A 69 18.54 27.62 -14.85
C ASP A 69 19.89 28.35 -14.67
N ASP A 70 21.00 27.64 -14.92
CA ASP A 70 22.30 28.27 -15.11
C ASP A 70 22.33 28.89 -16.51
N GLY A 71 21.79 30.11 -16.58
CA GLY A 71 21.96 31.02 -17.70
C GLY A 71 23.45 31.23 -17.99
N PHE A 72 23.92 30.59 -19.04
CA PHE A 72 25.12 30.96 -19.80
C PHE A 72 24.85 32.21 -20.64
#